data_AF-A0A2W2G3H8-F1
#
_entry.id   AF-A0A2W2G3H8-F1
#
_cell.length_a   1.000
_cell.length_b   1.000
_cell.length_c   1.000
_cell.angle_alpha   90.00
_cell.angle_beta   90.00
_cell.angle_gamma   90.00
#
_symmetry.space_group_name_H-M   'P 1'
#
loop_
_entity.id
_entity.type
_entity.pdbx_description
1 polymer ?
#
loop_
_entity_poly.entity_id
_entity_poly.type
_entity_poly.pdbx_seq_one_letter_code
_entity_poly.pdbx_strand_id
1 'polypeptide(L)'
;MIAWEYALLVRRYQGQGRNFHVSFVWYGPDGSRKDITPYGDTAVAHLNRYGREGWELVSAAEDVNNVQGSTEVHRYHLKRPLN
;
A
#
# COMPACT_ATOMS: atom_id res chain seq x y z
N MET A 1 22.82 9.29 14.44
CA MET A 1 22.15 8.15 13.78
C MET A 1 20.76 8.64 13.39
N ILE A 2 20.35 8.47 12.13
CA ILE A 2 19.04 8.95 11.65
C ILE A 2 17.95 8.00 12.15
N ALA A 3 16.89 8.56 12.73
CA ALA A 3 15.69 7.81 13.08
C ALA A 3 14.71 7.79 11.90
N TRP A 4 13.89 6.74 11.80
CA TRP A 4 13.00 6.51 10.66
C TRP A 4 11.57 6.28 11.14
N GLU A 5 10.61 6.75 10.36
CA GLU A 5 9.23 6.31 10.45
C GLU A 5 8.86 5.47 9.22
N TYR A 6 7.92 4.54 9.41
CA TYR A 6 7.55 3.53 8.43
C TYR A 6 6.07 3.59 8.12
N ALA A 7 5.74 3.26 6.88
CA ALA A 7 4.37 3.15 6.42
C ALA A 7 4.20 1.96 5.48
N LEU A 8 2.96 1.58 5.24
CA LEU A 8 2.62 0.46 4.38
C LEU A 8 1.44 0.85 3.48
N LEU A 9 1.64 0.76 2.17
CA LEU A 9 0.56 0.77 1.21
C LEU A 9 0.19 -0.68 0.86
N VAL A 10 -1.07 -1.05 1.08
CA VAL A 10 -1.60 -2.36 0.71
C VAL A 10 -2.54 -2.18 -0.47
N ARG A 11 -2.24 -2.84 -1.59
CA ARG A 11 -3.17 -3.05 -2.70
C ARG A 11 -3.80 -4.42 -2.54
N ARG A 12 -5.11 -4.50 -2.65
CA ARG A 12 -5.85 -5.76 -2.63
C ARG A 12 -6.69 -5.87 -3.88
N TYR A 13 -6.54 -6.98 -4.58
CA TYR A 13 -7.39 -7.36 -5.70
C TYR A 13 -8.47 -8.29 -5.18
N GLN A 14 -9.76 -7.95 -5.27
CA GLN A 14 -10.85 -8.82 -4.82
C GLN A 14 -11.70 -9.21 -6.03
N GLY A 15 -11.74 -10.51 -6.35
CA GLY A 15 -12.72 -11.06 -7.28
C GLY A 15 -14.01 -11.45 -6.55
N GLN A 16 -15.15 -10.90 -6.98
CA GLN A 16 -16.49 -11.37 -6.58
C GLN A 16 -17.29 -11.73 -7.84
N GLY A 17 -17.32 -13.02 -8.18
CA GLY A 17 -17.98 -13.49 -9.41
C GLY A 17 -17.29 -12.97 -10.67
N ARG A 18 -18.01 -12.21 -11.51
CA ARG A 18 -17.46 -11.58 -12.73
C ARG A 18 -16.90 -10.17 -12.52
N ASN A 19 -17.08 -9.61 -11.32
CA ASN A 19 -16.62 -8.26 -11.00
C ASN A 19 -15.30 -8.31 -10.25
N PHE A 20 -14.37 -7.47 -10.69
CA PHE A 20 -13.06 -7.32 -10.06
C PHE A 20 -12.95 -5.91 -9.48
N HIS A 21 -12.51 -5.83 -8.23
CA HIS A 21 -12.30 -4.56 -7.56
C HIS A 21 -10.89 -4.50 -6.98
N VAL A 22 -10.21 -3.37 -7.18
CA VAL A 22 -8.91 -3.09 -6.57
C VAL A 22 -9.14 -2.05 -5.49
N SER A 23 -8.74 -2.37 -4.26
CA SER A 23 -8.71 -1.43 -3.15
C SER A 23 -7.30 -1.12 -2.71
N PHE A 24 -7.13 0.08 -2.15
CA PHE A 24 -5.88 0.59 -1.62
C PHE A 24 -6.07 1.09 -0.20
N VAL A 25 -5.21 0.63 0.70
CA VAL A 25 -5.20 1.05 2.11
C VAL A 25 -3.82 1.54 2.48
N TRP A 26 -3.74 2.74 3.02
CA TRP A 26 -2.55 3.30 3.63
C TRP A 26 -2.55 3.02 5.14
N TYR A 27 -1.45 2.49 5.65
CA TYR A 27 -1.16 2.36 7.07
C TYR A 27 -0.07 3.35 7.45
N GLY A 28 -0.43 4.32 8.28
CA GLY A 28 0.47 5.39 8.73
C GLY A 28 1.38 4.98 9.90
N PRO A 29 2.43 5.76 10.15
CA PRO A 29 3.39 5.52 11.24
C PRO A 29 2.77 5.64 12.63
N ASP A 30 1.66 6.36 12.75
CA ASP A 30 0.83 6.52 13.95
C ASP A 30 -0.16 5.36 14.17
N GLY A 31 -0.12 4.32 13.33
CA GLY A 31 -1.08 3.22 13.34
C GLY A 31 -2.40 3.55 12.66
N SER A 32 -2.54 4.74 12.06
CA SER A 32 -3.73 5.11 11.30
C SER A 32 -3.92 4.19 10.09
N ARG A 33 -5.18 3.97 9.72
CA ARG A 33 -5.57 3.22 8.53
C ARG A 33 -6.50 4.09 7.68
N LYS A 34 -6.10 4.36 6.45
CA LYS A 34 -6.88 5.18 5.51
C LYS A 34 -7.19 4.41 4.25
N ASP A 35 -8.46 4.31 3.90
CA ASP A 35 -8.87 3.86 2.56
C ASP A 35 -8.58 5.00 1.57
N ILE A 36 -7.74 4.69 0.58
CA ILE A 36 -7.33 5.63 -0.46
C ILE A 36 -7.81 5.17 -1.85
N THR A 37 -8.63 4.12 -1.91
CA THR A 37 -9.29 3.64 -3.13
C THR A 37 -10.04 4.74 -3.88
N PRO A 38 -10.76 5.68 -3.20
CA PRO A 38 -11.49 6.74 -3.89
C PRO A 38 -10.63 7.72 -4.70
N TYR A 39 -9.30 7.69 -4.55
CA TYR A 39 -8.40 8.50 -5.37
C TYR A 39 -8.37 8.05 -6.83
N GLY A 40 -8.87 6.85 -7.16
CA GLY A 40 -8.93 6.34 -8.54
C GLY A 40 -7.55 6.10 -9.16
N ASP A 41 -6.51 6.05 -8.31
CA ASP A 41 -5.12 5.99 -8.71
C ASP A 41 -4.66 4.53 -8.89
N THR A 42 -3.61 4.36 -9.70
CA THR A 42 -2.85 3.10 -9.74
C THR A 42 -1.90 3.01 -8.54
N ALA A 43 -1.38 1.82 -8.25
CA ALA A 43 -0.34 1.66 -7.23
C ALA A 43 0.86 2.59 -7.47
N VAL A 44 1.29 2.72 -8.73
CA VAL A 44 2.41 3.60 -9.12
C VAL A 44 2.08 5.07 -8.86
N ALA A 45 0.85 5.51 -9.15
CA ALA A 45 0.44 6.88 -8.88
C ALA A 45 0.44 7.21 -7.38
N HIS A 46 0.00 6.28 -6.53
CA HIS A 46 0.12 6.42 -5.07
C HIS A 46 1.58 6.50 -4.62
N LEU A 47 2.44 5.59 -5.09
CA LEU A 47 3.87 5.59 -4.73
C LEU A 47 4.55 6.89 -5.15
N ASN A 48 4.25 7.41 -6.35
CA ASN A 48 4.78 8.70 -6.81
C ASN A 48 4.30 9.86 -5.93
N ARG A 49 3.03 9.85 -5.47
CA ARG A 49 2.51 10.87 -4.55
C ARG A 49 3.26 10.84 -3.23
N TYR A 50 3.35 9.68 -2.58
CA TYR A 50 4.06 9.54 -1.31
C TYR A 50 5.57 9.82 -1.45
N GLY A 51 6.16 9.50 -2.60
CA GLY A 51 7.54 9.88 -2.93
C GLY A 51 7.77 11.39 -2.88
N ARG A 52 6.81 12.20 -3.38
CA ARG A 52 6.88 13.67 -3.27
C ARG A 52 6.73 14.17 -1.83
N GLU A 53 6.15 13.36 -0.95
CA GLU A 53 6.04 13.64 0.49
C GLU A 53 7.26 13.12 1.30
N GLY A 54 8.30 12.65 0.60
CA GLY A 54 9.54 12.18 1.20
C GLY A 54 9.57 10.68 1.55
N TRP A 55 8.55 9.91 1.17
CA TRP A 55 8.55 8.46 1.40
C TRP A 55 9.38 7.71 0.35
N GLU A 56 10.25 6.83 0.82
CA GLU A 56 11.07 5.95 0.00
C GLU A 56 10.49 4.53 0.02
N LEU A 57 10.36 3.91 -1.15
CA LEU A 57 10.00 2.49 -1.24
C LEU A 57 11.18 1.63 -0.76
N VAL A 58 10.94 0.82 0.27
CA VAL A 58 11.92 -0.11 0.84
C VAL A 58 11.80 -1.49 0.21
N SER A 59 10.56 -1.97 0.08
CA SER A 59 10.28 -3.31 -0.41
C SER A 59 8.86 -3.39 -0.97
N ALA A 60 8.69 -4.21 -2.01
CA ALA A 60 7.40 -4.65 -2.49
C ALA A 60 7.32 -6.16 -2.33
N ALA A 61 6.24 -6.64 -1.71
CA ALA A 61 5.98 -8.06 -1.55
C ALA A 61 4.59 -8.39 -2.09
N GLU A 62 4.49 -9.49 -2.82
CA GLU A 62 3.23 -10.08 -3.22
C GLU A 62 2.94 -11.28 -2.30
N ASP A 63 1.76 -11.27 -1.68
CA ASP A 63 1.28 -12.39 -0.90
C ASP A 63 0.51 -13.35 -1.81
N VAL A 64 1.25 -14.18 -2.53
CA VAL A 64 0.70 -15.21 -3.44
C VAL A 64 0.06 -16.38 -2.68
N ASN A 65 0.28 -16.48 -1.36
CA ASN A 65 -0.17 -17.60 -0.53
C ASN A 65 -1.53 -17.37 0.15
N ASN A 66 -2.23 -16.29 -0.18
CA ASN A 66 -3.61 -16.07 0.25
C ASN A 66 -4.60 -16.94 -0.59
N VAL A 67 -4.27 -18.22 -0.74
CA VAL A 67 -4.87 -19.20 -1.68
C VAL A 67 -6.22 -19.76 -1.19
N GLN A 68 -6.80 -19.20 -0.12
CA GLN A 68 -8.20 -19.47 0.26
C GLN A 68 -9.04 -18.21 0.06
N GLY A 69 -9.34 -17.93 -1.21
CA GLY A 69 -10.36 -16.97 -1.63
C GLY A 69 -9.84 -15.73 -2.36
N SER A 70 -9.61 -15.86 -3.67
CA SER A 70 -9.68 -14.80 -4.70
C SER A 70 -9.00 -13.43 -4.45
N THR A 71 -8.07 -13.32 -3.49
CA THR A 71 -7.47 -12.04 -3.11
C THR A 71 -5.95 -11.99 -3.26
N GLU A 72 -5.47 -11.46 -4.38
CA GLU A 72 -4.06 -11.05 -4.50
C GLU A 72 -3.82 -9.81 -3.63
N VAL A 73 -2.72 -9.81 -2.87
CA VAL A 73 -2.36 -8.70 -2.00
C VAL A 73 -0.94 -8.27 -2.30
N HIS A 74 -0.74 -7.02 -2.70
CA HIS A 74 0.58 -6.40 -2.79
C HIS A 74 0.79 -5.47 -1.59
N ARG A 75 1.98 -5.56 -0.99
CA ARG A 75 2.42 -4.78 0.16
C ARG A 75 3.64 -3.96 -0.23
N TYR A 76 3.50 -2.64 -0.24
CA TYR A 76 4.58 -1.70 -0.51
C TYR A 76 5.00 -1.07 0.81
N HIS A 77 6.20 -1.41 1.29
CA HIS A 77 6.77 -0.91 2.54
C HIS A 77 7.54 0.36 2.25
N LEU A 78 7.24 1.42 3.00
CA LEU A 78 7.86 2.72 2.83
C LEU A 78 8.53 3.18 4.12
N LYS A 79 9.54 4.02 3.99
CA LYS A 79 10.17 4.72 5.11
C LYS A 79 10.40 6.18 4.76
N ARG A 80 10.55 7.03 5.77
CA ARG A 80 11.15 8.37 5.64
C ARG A 80 11.86 8.77 6.93
N PRO A 81 12.83 9.71 6.88
CA PRO A 81 13.48 10.19 8.09
C PRO A 81 12.46 10.82 9.05
N LEU A 82 12.63 10.58 10.36
CA LEU A 82 11.98 11.39 11.39
C LEU A 82 12.59 12.78 11.35
N ASN A 83 11.75 13.80 11.18
CA ASN A 83 12.16 15.20 11.29
C ASN A 83 12.39 15.60 12.75
#